data_AF-A0A956LFA9-F1
#
_entry.id   AF-A0A956LFA9-F1
#
_cell.length_a   1.000
_cell.length_b   1.000
_cell.length_c   1.000
_cell.angle_alpha   90.00
_cell.angle_beta   90.00
_cell.angle_gamma   90.00
#
_symmetry.space_group_name_H-M   'P 1'
#
loop_
_entity.id
_entity.type
_entity.pdbx_description
1 polymer ?
#
loop_
_entity_poly.entity_id
_entity_poly.type
_entity_poly.pdbx_seq_one_letter_code
_entity_poly.pdbx_strand_id
1 'polypeptide(L)'
;MSLETPWKMRRVAALLLGGALACGDAGADATTDGASAGPGSAATGDLSTGGASTTSGEATSSTGGASASGTEASTGGSTTSTTGSAGETTEATDVETTGETTEAATTGGPYDFDDVAPLEDSPLDPGWSCAAFISGDDVWLRTAQDGQERFDARVGAGGAIAELRDIAGGYAPLLSPSFNDEATDRVIQWTWWAPSVTHPVDGLPEFEWRFNVTQGGTFDDLLAPIHWVTLDAAGCRVEVYASPRDQWKTEQQPHMQGTFAARTLYQVIGPGLIAIRRTLLVPPATLEGAPAPFAAVYLEGWTPMRRPTFDALALGLAPDGAPTWWYKAGQNLPTYPQIDVSTTSGFALVFNSVAPSDPVVGVLFGTRAPCRYVAGECVETGGHVLNSMEWNNGIGVLPGLHLTDVETGVVVETYMVLAPSRALMSGLPDQLYALAPTIPAPRLLEPGAALSPALAELVETLAELPAQQGTRTEHLGPLVSP
;
A
#
# COMPACT_ATOMS: atom_id res chain seq x y z
N MET A 1 4.03 -18.79 -53.89
CA MET A 1 5.03 -17.70 -53.97
C MET A 1 5.73 -17.63 -52.64
N SER A 2 7.06 -17.65 -52.69
CA SER A 2 7.97 -17.96 -51.58
C SER A 2 8.04 -16.83 -50.55
N LEU A 3 8.14 -17.22 -49.27
CA LEU A 3 8.54 -16.40 -48.13
C LEU A 3 10.05 -16.17 -48.17
N GLU A 4 10.49 -14.93 -47.93
CA GLU A 4 11.85 -14.62 -47.46
C GLU A 4 11.79 -13.53 -46.37
N THR A 5 12.35 -13.86 -45.22
CA THR A 5 12.69 -13.02 -44.05
C THR A 5 13.88 -12.08 -44.39
N PRO A 6 14.21 -11.04 -43.60
CA PRO A 6 15.12 -11.28 -42.46
C PRO A 6 15.06 -10.32 -41.25
N TRP A 7 15.59 -10.88 -40.16
CA TRP A 7 15.97 -10.29 -38.88
C TRP A 7 17.09 -9.24 -38.99
N LYS A 8 17.15 -8.29 -38.05
CA LYS A 8 18.36 -7.52 -37.72
C LYS A 8 18.55 -7.38 -36.21
N MET A 9 19.48 -8.18 -35.67
CA MET A 9 20.19 -7.90 -34.42
C MET A 9 21.27 -6.83 -34.66
N ARG A 10 21.51 -5.95 -33.68
CA ARG A 10 22.74 -5.14 -33.58
C ARG A 10 23.59 -5.63 -32.41
N ARG A 11 24.84 -5.96 -32.73
CA ARG A 11 25.96 -6.19 -31.81
C ARG A 11 26.56 -4.85 -31.38
N VAL A 12 27.03 -4.75 -30.14
CA VAL A 12 28.18 -3.91 -29.79
C VAL A 12 29.15 -4.80 -29.02
N ALA A 13 30.41 -4.78 -29.47
CA ALA A 13 31.55 -5.43 -28.86
C ALA A 13 32.61 -4.35 -28.57
N ALA A 14 33.28 -4.44 -27.43
CA ALA A 14 34.60 -3.85 -27.23
C ALA A 14 35.44 -4.73 -26.26
N LEU A 15 36.61 -5.13 -26.76
CA LEU A 15 37.74 -5.84 -26.13
C LEU A 15 38.31 -5.06 -24.92
N LEU A 16 38.67 -5.70 -23.79
CA LEU A 16 39.91 -6.46 -23.44
C LEU A 16 41.24 -5.68 -23.46
N LEU A 17 41.84 -5.59 -22.27
CA LEU A 17 43.28 -5.69 -21.89
C LEU A 17 43.24 -5.91 -20.35
N GLY A 18 43.82 -6.90 -19.69
CA GLY A 18 44.99 -7.75 -19.95
C GLY A 18 46.03 -7.48 -18.85
N GLY A 19 46.18 -8.37 -17.86
CA GLY A 19 47.20 -8.24 -16.82
C GLY A 19 47.17 -9.37 -15.79
N ALA A 20 47.92 -10.45 -16.06
CA ALA A 20 48.13 -11.60 -15.20
C ALA A 20 49.27 -11.36 -14.19
N LEU A 21 49.18 -11.99 -13.01
CA LEU A 21 50.33 -12.39 -12.20
C LEU A 21 49.94 -13.59 -11.31
N ALA A 22 50.74 -14.64 -11.40
CA ALA A 22 50.61 -15.92 -10.70
C ALA A 22 51.70 -16.06 -9.61
N CYS A 23 51.61 -17.18 -8.87
CA CYS A 23 52.47 -17.73 -7.80
C CYS A 23 51.96 -17.47 -6.38
N GLY A 24 51.84 -18.46 -5.48
CA GLY A 24 52.15 -19.89 -5.58
C GLY A 24 51.74 -20.63 -4.29
N ASP A 25 51.60 -21.96 -4.41
CA ASP A 25 51.42 -22.91 -3.32
C ASP A 25 52.71 -23.11 -2.49
N ALA A 26 52.56 -23.33 -1.18
CA ALA A 26 53.29 -24.33 -0.40
C ALA A 26 52.87 -24.34 1.08
N GLY A 27 52.69 -25.55 1.65
CA GLY A 27 53.12 -25.81 3.04
C GLY A 27 52.09 -26.49 3.95
N ALA A 28 52.24 -27.80 4.12
CA ALA A 28 51.51 -28.66 5.05
C ALA A 28 52.15 -28.75 6.46
N ASP A 29 51.36 -29.34 7.36
CA ASP A 29 51.70 -30.11 8.57
C ASP A 29 52.24 -29.42 9.84
N ALA A 30 51.49 -29.56 10.95
CA ALA A 30 51.91 -30.43 12.07
C ALA A 30 50.81 -30.59 13.13
N THR A 31 50.56 -31.87 13.44
CA THR A 31 49.81 -32.49 14.54
C THR A 31 50.36 -32.21 15.95
N THR A 32 49.51 -32.26 16.99
CA THR A 32 49.77 -33.07 18.21
C THR A 32 48.49 -33.38 18.99
N ASP A 33 48.47 -34.63 19.46
CA ASP A 33 47.42 -35.36 20.18
C ASP A 33 47.19 -34.93 21.63
N GLY A 34 46.05 -35.38 22.18
CA GLY A 34 45.81 -35.43 23.63
C GLY A 34 44.45 -36.06 24.00
N ALA A 35 44.36 -37.38 23.91
CA ALA A 35 43.20 -38.18 24.34
C ALA A 35 43.21 -38.48 25.85
N SER A 36 42.02 -38.58 26.48
CA SER A 36 41.76 -39.59 27.54
C SER A 36 40.27 -39.85 27.79
N ALA A 37 39.86 -41.07 27.44
CA ALA A 37 39.00 -42.03 28.15
C ALA A 37 37.58 -41.66 28.67
N GLY A 38 36.59 -42.44 28.19
CA GLY A 38 35.30 -42.75 28.85
C GLY A 38 35.46 -43.67 30.07
N PRO A 39 34.45 -44.46 30.55
CA PRO A 39 33.25 -45.02 29.88
C PRO A 39 31.94 -44.62 30.62
N GLY A 40 30.69 -44.92 30.26
CA GLY A 40 30.02 -45.96 29.48
C GLY A 40 28.82 -46.45 30.32
N SER A 41 27.63 -46.61 29.73
CA SER A 41 26.61 -47.62 30.12
C SER A 41 25.36 -47.48 29.25
N ALA A 42 24.95 -48.62 28.70
CA ALA A 42 23.73 -48.83 27.94
C ALA A 42 22.63 -49.39 28.84
N ALA A 43 21.36 -49.11 28.52
CA ALA A 43 20.25 -49.98 28.89
C ALA A 43 19.13 -49.89 27.84
N THR A 44 18.94 -51.02 27.17
CA THR A 44 17.81 -51.44 26.34
C THR A 44 16.52 -51.61 27.14
N GLY A 45 15.36 -51.39 26.50
CA GLY A 45 14.05 -51.75 27.02
C GLY A 45 12.96 -51.69 25.94
N ASP A 46 12.74 -52.84 25.32
CA ASP A 46 11.70 -53.18 24.35
C ASP A 46 10.34 -53.41 25.03
N LEU A 47 9.21 -53.14 24.36
CA LEU A 47 7.97 -53.95 24.40
C LEU A 47 6.83 -53.36 23.56
N SER A 48 6.15 -54.28 22.86
CA SER A 48 5.14 -54.07 21.84
C SER A 48 3.69 -54.10 22.33
N THR A 49 2.80 -53.69 21.43
CA THR A 49 1.40 -54.13 21.18
C THR A 49 0.28 -53.81 22.17
N GLY A 50 -0.81 -53.26 21.62
CA GLY A 50 -2.18 -53.42 22.15
C GLY A 50 -3.03 -52.16 22.00
N GLY A 51 -3.94 -52.14 21.02
CA GLY A 51 -4.72 -50.96 20.65
C GLY A 51 -5.95 -50.67 21.52
N ALA A 52 -6.53 -49.49 21.29
CA ALA A 52 -7.96 -49.23 21.43
C ALA A 52 -8.30 -47.96 20.65
N SER A 53 -9.31 -48.10 19.79
CA SER A 53 -10.03 -47.03 19.12
C SER A 53 -10.88 -46.27 20.13
N THR A 54 -10.77 -44.93 20.17
CA THR A 54 -11.85 -44.06 20.65
C THR A 54 -11.87 -42.77 19.83
N THR A 55 -13.01 -42.56 19.20
CA THR A 55 -13.52 -41.33 18.58
C THR A 55 -13.64 -40.20 19.61
N SER A 56 -13.14 -39.02 19.26
CA SER A 56 -13.48 -37.72 19.83
C SER A 56 -13.36 -36.72 18.68
N GLY A 57 -14.43 -36.13 18.16
CA GLY A 57 -15.43 -35.36 18.88
C GLY A 57 -15.14 -33.89 18.56
N GLU A 58 -15.69 -33.40 17.46
CA GLU A 58 -15.64 -32.01 17.02
C GLU A 58 -16.07 -31.07 18.16
N ALA A 59 -15.21 -30.12 18.48
CA ALA A 59 -15.56 -28.97 19.30
C ALA A 59 -15.58 -27.73 18.40
N THR A 60 -16.75 -27.47 17.83
CA THR A 60 -17.12 -26.16 17.28
C THR A 60 -17.20 -25.15 18.41
N SER A 61 -16.28 -24.19 18.46
CA SER A 61 -16.43 -22.98 19.28
C SER A 61 -16.88 -21.82 18.38
N SER A 62 -18.20 -21.63 18.30
CA SER A 62 -18.81 -20.42 17.76
C SER A 62 -18.74 -19.33 18.83
N THR A 63 -18.01 -18.25 18.55
CA THR A 63 -18.13 -17.02 19.32
C THR A 63 -18.83 -15.99 18.45
N GLY A 64 -20.15 -15.89 18.64
CA GLY A 64 -20.98 -14.89 17.99
C GLY A 64 -20.68 -13.51 18.58
N GLY A 65 -20.07 -12.65 17.77
CA GLY A 65 -20.02 -11.20 17.98
C GLY A 65 -21.11 -10.55 17.13
N ALA A 66 -22.12 -10.00 17.80
CA ALA A 66 -23.26 -9.34 17.17
C ALA A 66 -22.83 -8.10 16.37
N SER A 67 -23.11 -8.10 15.06
CA SER A 67 -23.14 -6.87 14.25
C SER A 67 -24.47 -6.16 14.48
N ALA A 68 -24.40 -4.94 14.99
CA ALA A 68 -25.54 -4.05 15.12
C ALA A 68 -25.81 -3.38 13.76
N SER A 69 -26.88 -3.80 13.09
CA SER A 69 -27.48 -3.10 11.96
C SER A 69 -28.35 -1.96 12.48
N GLY A 70 -27.88 -0.72 12.35
CA GLY A 70 -28.67 0.48 12.59
C GLY A 70 -29.60 0.77 11.42
N THR A 71 -30.87 0.39 11.55
CA THR A 71 -31.97 0.85 10.67
C THR A 71 -32.69 1.98 11.40
N GLU A 72 -32.57 3.23 10.93
CA GLU A 72 -33.41 4.32 11.44
C GLU A 72 -34.63 4.52 10.54
N ALA A 73 -35.78 4.12 11.09
CA ALA A 73 -37.09 4.42 10.57
C ALA A 73 -37.53 5.83 11.03
N SER A 74 -38.03 6.60 10.06
CA SER A 74 -38.65 7.91 10.27
C SER A 74 -39.96 7.79 11.06
N THR A 75 -40.21 8.68 12.03
CA THR A 75 -41.56 9.21 12.32
C THR A 75 -41.51 10.53 13.10
N GLY A 76 -42.02 11.59 12.48
CA GLY A 76 -43.02 12.53 13.02
C GLY A 76 -42.70 13.43 14.23
N GLY A 77 -42.69 14.75 14.00
CA GLY A 77 -42.73 15.75 15.08
C GLY A 77 -42.95 17.18 14.60
N SER A 78 -44.19 17.50 14.21
CA SER A 78 -44.67 18.87 13.94
C SER A 78 -44.65 19.73 15.20
N THR A 79 -44.13 20.97 15.15
CA THR A 79 -44.66 22.10 15.94
C THR A 79 -44.17 23.47 15.45
N THR A 80 -45.17 24.32 15.16
CA THR A 80 -45.28 25.77 15.40
C THR A 80 -44.24 26.77 14.89
N SER A 81 -44.70 27.53 13.91
CA SER A 81 -44.29 28.88 13.51
C SER A 81 -44.44 29.91 14.64
N THR A 82 -43.44 30.79 14.81
CA THR A 82 -43.65 32.12 15.38
C THR A 82 -42.91 33.16 14.55
N THR A 83 -43.70 34.07 13.98
CA THR A 83 -43.29 35.26 13.23
C THR A 83 -42.84 36.34 14.21
N GLY A 84 -41.70 36.98 13.94
CA GLY A 84 -41.17 38.09 14.74
C GLY A 84 -40.40 39.06 13.86
N SER A 85 -41.04 40.19 13.57
CA SER A 85 -40.58 41.31 12.75
C SER A 85 -39.48 42.11 13.45
N ALA A 86 -38.48 42.58 12.71
CA ALA A 86 -37.70 43.76 13.08
C ALA A 86 -37.14 44.41 11.79
N GLY A 87 -37.63 45.61 11.51
CA GLY A 87 -37.07 46.52 10.51
C GLY A 87 -36.23 47.61 11.17
N GLU A 88 -35.54 48.33 10.28
CA GLU A 88 -34.92 49.65 10.39
C GLU A 88 -33.50 49.81 11.00
N THR A 89 -32.55 49.91 10.05
CA THR A 89 -31.63 51.03 9.78
C THR A 89 -30.75 51.59 10.90
N THR A 90 -29.42 51.56 10.68
CA THR A 90 -28.58 52.77 10.83
C THR A 90 -27.33 52.72 9.93
N GLU A 91 -27.06 53.88 9.35
CA GLU A 91 -25.94 54.47 8.60
C GLU A 91 -24.54 53.84 8.83
N ALA A 92 -23.82 53.44 7.78
CA ALA A 92 -22.93 54.25 6.93
C ALA A 92 -21.65 54.71 7.65
N THR A 93 -20.56 53.95 7.43
CA THR A 93 -19.20 54.38 7.72
C THR A 93 -18.37 54.21 6.45
N ASP A 94 -17.86 55.33 5.95
CA ASP A 94 -16.93 55.42 4.83
C ASP A 94 -15.65 54.63 5.12
N VAL A 95 -15.29 53.71 4.21
CA VAL A 95 -13.97 53.07 4.18
C VAL A 95 -13.34 53.39 2.83
N GLU A 96 -12.24 54.15 2.90
CA GLU A 96 -11.36 54.49 1.79
C GLU A 96 -10.99 53.23 0.98
N THR A 97 -11.39 53.21 -0.29
CA THR A 97 -10.95 52.21 -1.25
C THR A 97 -9.61 52.66 -1.82
N THR A 98 -8.52 52.17 -1.25
CA THR A 98 -7.20 52.22 -1.91
C THR A 98 -7.27 51.34 -3.16
N GLY A 99 -7.10 51.97 -4.33
CA GLY A 99 -7.11 51.31 -5.62
C GLY A 99 -5.98 50.28 -5.73
N GLU A 100 -6.35 49.02 -5.60
CA GLU A 100 -5.53 47.90 -6.02
C GLU A 100 -5.85 47.63 -7.50
N THR A 101 -4.90 47.98 -8.36
CA THR A 101 -4.91 47.59 -9.77
C THR A 101 -4.97 46.07 -9.85
N THR A 102 -6.13 45.57 -10.27
CA THR A 102 -6.32 44.18 -10.66
C THR A 102 -5.46 43.93 -11.89
N GLU A 103 -4.27 43.37 -11.70
CA GLU A 103 -3.56 42.71 -12.80
C GLU A 103 -4.49 41.61 -13.31
N ALA A 104 -4.95 41.79 -14.55
CA ALA A 104 -5.66 40.76 -15.27
C ALA A 104 -4.78 39.50 -15.26
N ALA A 105 -5.25 38.46 -14.57
CA ALA A 105 -4.68 37.13 -14.66
C ALA A 105 -4.55 36.79 -16.14
N THR A 106 -3.30 36.77 -16.61
CA THR A 106 -2.96 36.22 -17.92
C THR A 106 -3.55 34.83 -17.99
N THR A 107 -4.53 34.65 -18.88
CA THR A 107 -5.06 33.37 -19.30
C THR A 107 -3.88 32.43 -19.53
N GLY A 108 -3.76 31.43 -18.65
CA GLY A 108 -2.68 30.47 -18.64
C GLY A 108 -2.50 29.86 -20.03
N GLY A 109 -1.23 29.62 -20.38
CA GLY A 109 -0.89 28.74 -21.50
C GLY A 109 -1.50 27.34 -21.31
N PRO A 110 -1.31 26.42 -22.28
CA PRO A 110 -1.73 25.02 -22.11
C PRO A 110 -1.23 24.53 -20.75
N TYR A 111 -2.16 24.13 -19.90
CA TYR A 111 -1.88 23.79 -18.51
C TYR A 111 -0.72 22.83 -18.44
N ASP A 112 0.21 23.19 -17.56
CA ASP A 112 1.36 22.37 -17.24
C ASP A 112 0.84 21.13 -16.51
N PHE A 113 0.68 20.06 -17.27
CA PHE A 113 0.67 18.69 -16.76
C PHE A 113 2.06 18.27 -16.30
N ASP A 114 3.01 19.21 -16.16
CA ASP A 114 4.18 19.01 -15.32
C ASP A 114 3.68 18.47 -13.99
N ASP A 115 3.87 17.16 -13.82
CA ASP A 115 3.77 16.48 -12.54
C ASP A 115 4.37 17.46 -11.51
N VAL A 116 3.57 17.94 -10.55
CA VAL A 116 4.11 18.55 -9.33
C VAL A 116 5.28 17.66 -8.96
N ALA A 117 6.52 18.21 -9.00
CA ALA A 117 7.75 17.43 -9.09
C ALA A 117 7.55 16.09 -8.37
N PRO A 118 7.55 14.96 -9.11
CA PRO A 118 7.01 13.71 -8.61
C PRO A 118 7.50 13.49 -7.19
N LEU A 119 6.60 13.19 -6.24
CA LEU A 119 6.96 13.06 -4.83
C LEU A 119 8.20 12.17 -4.65
N GLU A 120 8.30 11.14 -5.50
CA GLU A 120 9.40 10.21 -5.66
C GLU A 120 10.75 10.84 -6.08
N ASP A 121 10.78 12.00 -6.73
CA ASP A 121 12.02 12.68 -7.13
C ASP A 121 12.62 13.54 -5.99
N SER A 122 11.97 13.56 -4.82
CA SER A 122 12.47 14.28 -3.65
C SER A 122 13.81 13.66 -3.19
N PRO A 123 14.90 14.45 -3.09
CA PRO A 123 16.20 13.93 -2.69
C PRO A 123 16.16 13.43 -1.24
N LEU A 124 17.13 12.58 -0.89
CA LEU A 124 17.35 12.21 0.51
C LEU A 124 17.88 13.40 1.31
N ASP A 125 17.47 13.48 2.57
CA ASP A 125 17.98 14.47 3.51
C ASP A 125 19.45 14.19 3.85
N PRO A 126 20.25 15.21 4.22
CA PRO A 126 21.62 15.01 4.66
C PRO A 126 21.73 13.97 5.78
N GLY A 127 22.70 13.05 5.65
CA GLY A 127 22.91 11.96 6.60
C GLY A 127 22.07 10.71 6.32
N TRP A 128 21.05 10.80 5.46
CA TRP A 128 20.29 9.63 5.03
C TRP A 128 20.91 8.97 3.80
N SER A 129 20.84 7.65 3.77
CA SER A 129 21.15 6.84 2.61
C SER A 129 20.15 5.69 2.50
N CYS A 130 20.14 5.03 1.36
CA CYS A 130 19.29 3.89 1.11
C CYS A 130 19.97 2.90 0.16
N ALA A 131 19.38 1.72 0.05
CA ALA A 131 19.74 0.73 -0.94
C ALA A 131 18.49 -0.04 -1.37
N ALA A 132 18.34 -0.26 -2.68
CA ALA A 132 17.46 -1.30 -3.20
C ALA A 132 18.32 -2.50 -3.62
N PHE A 133 18.03 -3.70 -3.13
CA PHE A 133 18.89 -4.86 -3.32
C PHE A 133 18.11 -6.17 -3.32
N ILE A 134 18.77 -7.22 -3.83
CA ILE A 134 18.27 -8.59 -3.77
C ILE A 134 19.02 -9.32 -2.64
N SER A 135 18.29 -10.01 -1.78
CA SER A 135 18.86 -10.89 -0.75
C SER A 135 18.09 -12.20 -0.74
N GLY A 136 18.78 -13.30 -1.07
CA GLY A 136 18.10 -14.54 -1.42
C GLY A 136 17.30 -14.35 -2.71
N ASP A 137 16.02 -14.73 -2.67
CA ASP A 137 15.07 -14.55 -3.79
C ASP A 137 14.16 -13.33 -3.59
N ASP A 138 14.44 -12.46 -2.62
CA ASP A 138 13.59 -11.33 -2.25
C ASP A 138 14.19 -9.97 -2.64
N VAL A 139 13.32 -9.03 -2.98
CA VAL A 139 13.67 -7.62 -3.26
C VAL A 139 13.40 -6.80 -2.00
N TRP A 140 14.40 -6.01 -1.61
CA TRP A 140 14.40 -5.22 -0.39
C TRP A 140 14.72 -3.75 -0.67
N LEU A 141 14.10 -2.88 0.11
CA LEU A 141 14.49 -1.49 0.30
C LEU A 141 15.01 -1.33 1.72
N ARG A 142 16.21 -0.77 1.87
CA ARG A 142 16.81 -0.46 3.17
C ARG A 142 17.07 1.02 3.29
N THR A 143 16.79 1.57 4.47
CA THR A 143 17.16 2.94 4.83
C THR A 143 18.24 2.95 5.90
N ALA A 144 19.10 3.94 5.85
CA ALA A 144 20.14 4.17 6.86
C ALA A 144 20.25 5.67 7.16
N GLN A 145 20.62 5.98 8.40
CA GLN A 145 20.86 7.34 8.87
C GLN A 145 22.23 7.37 9.55
N ASP A 146 23.09 8.28 9.12
CA ASP A 146 24.46 8.43 9.58
C ASP A 146 25.26 7.13 9.50
N GLY A 147 25.04 6.37 8.41
CA GLY A 147 25.66 5.07 8.15
C GLY A 147 25.11 3.91 8.99
N GLN A 148 24.08 4.15 9.82
CA GLN A 148 23.42 3.11 10.61
C GLN A 148 22.11 2.69 9.95
N GLU A 149 21.98 1.40 9.65
CA GLU A 149 20.75 0.82 9.10
C GLU A 149 19.57 1.03 10.05
N ARG A 150 18.40 1.39 9.50
CA ARG A 150 17.20 1.75 10.27
C ARG A 150 16.07 0.79 9.98
N PHE A 151 15.56 0.80 8.74
CA PHE A 151 14.38 0.05 8.37
C PHE A 151 14.59 -0.71 7.07
N ASP A 152 13.96 -1.88 7.00
CA ASP A 152 13.86 -2.70 5.78
C ASP A 152 12.40 -2.85 5.38
N ALA A 153 12.12 -2.74 4.08
CA ALA A 153 10.85 -3.11 3.48
C ALA A 153 11.06 -4.19 2.41
N ARG A 154 10.38 -5.33 2.53
CA ARG A 154 10.36 -6.40 1.51
C ARG A 154 9.23 -6.15 0.54
N VAL A 155 9.52 -6.13 -0.76
CA VAL A 155 8.48 -6.08 -1.80
C VAL A 155 8.13 -7.52 -2.20
N GLY A 156 6.86 -7.86 -2.10
CA GLY A 156 6.34 -9.22 -2.30
C GLY A 156 5.27 -9.30 -3.39
N ALA A 157 4.36 -10.28 -3.27
CA ALA A 157 3.39 -10.62 -4.29
C ALA A 157 2.58 -9.40 -4.78
N GLY A 158 2.32 -9.33 -6.10
CA GLY A 158 1.63 -8.19 -6.75
C GLY A 158 2.31 -6.83 -6.55
N GLY A 159 3.54 -6.82 -6.03
CA GLY A 159 4.25 -5.63 -5.64
C GLY A 159 3.71 -4.99 -4.38
N ALA A 160 3.14 -5.73 -3.43
CA ALA A 160 2.79 -5.23 -2.10
C ALA A 160 4.02 -5.22 -1.16
N ILE A 161 4.01 -4.48 -0.04
CA ILE A 161 5.10 -4.61 0.96
C ILE A 161 4.75 -5.76 1.89
N ALA A 162 5.50 -6.85 1.80
CA ALA A 162 5.24 -8.06 2.57
C ALA A 162 5.89 -8.07 3.96
N GLU A 163 6.94 -7.27 4.15
CA GLU A 163 7.56 -7.07 5.46
C GLU A 163 8.01 -5.63 5.63
N LEU A 164 7.89 -5.13 6.86
CA LEU A 164 8.53 -3.90 7.32
C LEU A 164 9.21 -4.21 8.65
N ARG A 165 10.50 -3.91 8.79
CA ARG A 165 11.30 -4.30 9.96
C ARG A 165 12.10 -3.13 10.53
N ASP A 166 12.18 -3.07 11.85
CA ASP A 166 13.15 -2.23 12.57
C ASP A 166 14.46 -3.01 12.73
N ILE A 167 15.49 -2.62 11.97
CA ILE A 167 16.81 -3.26 11.97
C ILE A 167 17.53 -2.96 13.28
N ALA A 168 17.43 -1.73 13.78
CA ALA A 168 18.06 -1.32 15.02
C ALA A 168 17.43 -2.02 16.25
N GLY A 169 16.18 -2.45 16.14
CA GLY A 169 15.47 -3.32 17.07
C GLY A 169 15.77 -4.82 16.90
N GLY A 170 16.79 -5.21 16.12
CA GLY A 170 17.13 -6.61 15.88
C GLY A 170 16.23 -7.28 14.85
N TYR A 171 15.88 -6.57 13.77
CA TYR A 171 14.95 -7.01 12.72
C TYR A 171 13.53 -7.28 13.24
N ALA A 172 13.08 -6.49 14.22
CA ALA A 172 11.73 -6.63 14.77
C ALA A 172 10.67 -6.31 13.70
N PRO A 173 9.68 -7.19 13.46
CA PRO A 173 8.64 -6.94 12.47
C PRO A 173 7.69 -5.84 12.96
N LEU A 174 7.31 -4.95 12.05
CA LEU A 174 6.39 -3.85 12.27
C LEU A 174 5.00 -4.14 11.67
N LEU A 175 4.89 -5.03 10.68
CA LEU A 175 3.59 -5.46 10.16
C LEU A 175 2.98 -6.57 11.02
N SER A 176 1.65 -6.54 11.15
CA SER A 176 0.91 -7.62 11.83
C SER A 176 1.08 -8.94 11.07
N PRO A 177 1.11 -10.10 11.76
CA PRO A 177 0.82 -11.36 11.09
C PRO A 177 -0.62 -11.33 10.54
N SER A 178 -0.91 -12.17 9.55
CA SER A 178 -2.20 -12.35 8.90
C SER A 178 -3.14 -12.98 9.89
N PHE A 179 -4.38 -12.94 9.46
CA PHE A 179 -5.49 -13.48 10.18
C PHE A 179 -5.43 -15.02 10.26
N ASN A 180 -5.09 -15.72 9.18
CA ASN A 180 -5.14 -17.19 9.09
C ASN A 180 -4.00 -17.77 8.21
N ASP A 181 -2.78 -17.26 8.46
CA ASP A 181 -1.50 -17.68 7.85
C ASP A 181 -1.37 -17.60 6.32
N GLU A 182 -2.27 -16.84 5.67
CA GLU A 182 -2.19 -16.47 4.27
C GLU A 182 -0.91 -15.65 3.96
N ALA A 183 -0.32 -15.86 2.80
CA ALA A 183 0.81 -15.10 2.24
C ALA A 183 0.34 -13.80 1.53
N THR A 184 -0.92 -13.76 1.12
CA THR A 184 -1.56 -12.64 0.39
C THR A 184 -2.13 -11.58 1.32
N ASP A 185 -2.45 -11.95 2.55
CA ASP A 185 -2.80 -11.07 3.66
C ASP A 185 -1.58 -10.94 4.58
N ARG A 186 -1.28 -9.74 5.13
CA ARG A 186 -0.03 -9.31 5.88
C ARG A 186 0.72 -8.18 5.20
N VAL A 187 0.26 -7.77 4.03
CA VAL A 187 1.04 -6.89 3.19
C VAL A 187 0.42 -5.49 3.16
N ILE A 188 1.26 -4.47 2.99
CA ILE A 188 0.76 -3.15 2.64
C ILE A 188 0.34 -3.17 1.17
N GLN A 189 -0.97 -3.18 0.93
CA GLN A 189 -1.56 -3.33 -0.40
C GLN A 189 -2.71 -2.36 -0.67
N TRP A 190 -3.20 -2.36 -1.90
CA TRP A 190 -4.52 -1.84 -2.21
C TRP A 190 -5.52 -2.98 -2.43
N THR A 191 -6.79 -2.69 -2.19
CA THR A 191 -7.93 -3.56 -2.49
C THR A 191 -8.96 -2.74 -3.24
N TRP A 192 -9.32 -3.19 -4.44
CA TRP A 192 -10.39 -2.61 -5.23
C TRP A 192 -11.70 -3.27 -4.85
N TRP A 193 -12.64 -2.51 -4.29
CA TRP A 193 -14.01 -2.95 -4.05
C TRP A 193 -14.95 -2.28 -5.04
N ALA A 194 -15.85 -3.03 -5.65
CA ALA A 194 -16.93 -2.46 -6.48
C ALA A 194 -18.30 -2.95 -5.99
N PRO A 195 -18.93 -2.24 -5.04
CA PRO A 195 -20.24 -2.61 -4.50
C PRO A 195 -21.35 -2.69 -5.56
N SER A 196 -21.19 -2.01 -6.70
CA SER A 196 -22.14 -2.06 -7.82
C SER A 196 -22.10 -3.37 -8.61
N VAL A 197 -21.05 -4.18 -8.44
CA VAL A 197 -20.90 -5.50 -9.08
C VAL A 197 -20.94 -6.52 -7.96
N THR A 198 -22.05 -7.24 -7.83
CA THR A 198 -22.31 -8.13 -6.69
C THR A 198 -22.98 -9.42 -7.14
N HIS A 199 -22.60 -10.53 -6.53
CA HIS A 199 -23.22 -11.83 -6.75
C HIS A 199 -23.37 -12.59 -5.42
N PRO A 200 -24.59 -12.96 -5.01
CA PRO A 200 -24.80 -13.80 -3.85
C PRO A 200 -24.17 -15.20 -4.03
N VAL A 201 -23.32 -15.59 -3.09
CA VAL A 201 -22.71 -16.92 -3.06
C VAL A 201 -23.08 -17.61 -1.76
N ASP A 202 -23.60 -18.83 -1.87
CA ASP A 202 -23.97 -19.66 -0.73
C ASP A 202 -22.75 -19.88 0.19
N GLY A 203 -22.93 -19.62 1.49
CA GLY A 203 -21.88 -19.80 2.49
C GLY A 203 -20.99 -18.59 2.72
N LEU A 204 -21.03 -17.57 1.84
CA LEU A 204 -20.35 -16.30 2.06
C LEU A 204 -21.30 -15.27 2.70
N PRO A 205 -20.83 -14.47 3.67
CA PRO A 205 -21.59 -13.34 4.19
C PRO A 205 -21.76 -12.26 3.11
N GLU A 206 -22.84 -11.46 3.21
CA GLU A 206 -23.23 -10.49 2.18
C GLU A 206 -22.13 -9.49 1.79
N PHE A 207 -21.29 -9.09 2.75
CA PHE A 207 -20.20 -8.17 2.45
C PHE A 207 -19.13 -8.80 1.53
N GLU A 208 -19.05 -10.13 1.43
CA GLU A 208 -18.15 -10.85 0.52
C GLU A 208 -18.81 -11.15 -0.83
N TRP A 209 -20.06 -10.71 -1.05
CA TRP A 209 -20.74 -10.81 -2.34
C TRP A 209 -20.26 -9.81 -3.38
N ARG A 210 -19.58 -8.76 -2.92
CA ARG A 210 -19.13 -7.64 -3.74
C ARG A 210 -17.87 -8.04 -4.51
N PHE A 211 -17.76 -7.59 -5.75
CA PHE A 211 -16.53 -7.67 -6.52
C PHE A 211 -15.38 -7.08 -5.72
N ASN A 212 -14.31 -7.86 -5.54
CA ASN A 212 -13.11 -7.35 -4.92
C ASN A 212 -11.82 -8.01 -5.42
N VAL A 213 -10.83 -7.20 -5.76
CA VAL A 213 -9.50 -7.66 -6.18
C VAL A 213 -8.45 -6.96 -5.33
N THR A 214 -7.55 -7.73 -4.75
CA THR A 214 -6.46 -7.31 -3.89
C THR A 214 -5.14 -7.32 -4.66
N GLN A 215 -4.23 -6.41 -4.33
CA GLN A 215 -2.94 -6.31 -4.99
C GLN A 215 -2.12 -7.60 -4.89
N GLY A 216 -1.96 -8.15 -3.68
CA GLY A 216 -1.06 -9.28 -3.40
C GLY A 216 -1.58 -10.64 -3.84
N GLY A 217 -2.90 -10.80 -3.88
CA GLY A 217 -3.57 -12.07 -4.18
C GLY A 217 -4.76 -12.34 -3.25
N THR A 218 -5.37 -13.49 -3.40
CA THR A 218 -6.66 -13.81 -2.76
C THR A 218 -6.52 -14.30 -1.31
N PHE A 219 -7.60 -14.28 -0.53
CA PHE A 219 -7.67 -14.92 0.80
C PHE A 219 -7.24 -16.39 0.76
N ASP A 220 -7.49 -17.07 -0.35
CA ASP A 220 -7.17 -18.49 -0.56
C ASP A 220 -5.74 -18.72 -1.09
N ASP A 221 -4.80 -17.82 -0.77
CA ASP A 221 -3.37 -17.88 -1.14
C ASP A 221 -3.05 -17.90 -2.64
N LEU A 222 -3.99 -17.48 -3.49
CA LEU A 222 -3.69 -17.32 -4.91
C LEU A 222 -3.02 -15.97 -5.16
N LEU A 223 -1.67 -15.98 -5.14
CA LEU A 223 -0.83 -14.79 -5.37
C LEU A 223 -1.10 -14.15 -6.74
N ALA A 224 -1.15 -12.81 -6.81
CA ALA A 224 -1.34 -12.10 -8.05
C ALA A 224 -0.22 -12.38 -9.09
N PRO A 225 -0.52 -12.46 -10.39
CA PRO A 225 0.49 -12.59 -11.44
C PRO A 225 1.38 -11.34 -11.51
N ILE A 226 2.69 -11.54 -11.49
CA ILE A 226 3.73 -10.52 -11.66
C ILE A 226 4.45 -10.78 -12.98
N HIS A 227 4.65 -9.72 -13.77
CA HIS A 227 5.28 -9.85 -15.08
C HIS A 227 6.78 -9.60 -14.99
N TRP A 228 7.19 -8.49 -14.37
CA TRP A 228 8.59 -8.20 -14.10
C TRP A 228 8.74 -7.17 -12.97
N VAL A 229 9.99 -7.03 -12.54
CA VAL A 229 10.43 -6.03 -11.56
C VAL A 229 11.58 -5.22 -12.14
N THR A 230 11.54 -3.91 -11.93
CA THR A 230 12.67 -3.02 -12.22
C THR A 230 13.29 -2.59 -10.89
N LEU A 231 14.60 -2.72 -10.79
CA LEU A 231 15.37 -2.40 -9.59
C LEU A 231 16.45 -1.38 -9.94
N ASP A 232 16.31 -0.14 -9.47
CA ASP A 232 17.41 0.82 -9.48
C ASP A 232 18.05 0.83 -8.09
N ALA A 233 19.16 0.08 -7.97
CA ALA A 233 19.89 -0.03 -6.72
C ALA A 233 20.49 1.29 -6.25
N ALA A 234 20.94 2.15 -7.19
CA ALA A 234 21.57 3.42 -6.89
C ALA A 234 20.54 4.51 -6.57
N GLY A 235 19.40 4.47 -7.27
CA GLY A 235 18.26 5.36 -7.03
C GLY A 235 17.36 4.93 -5.87
N CYS A 236 17.56 3.76 -5.27
CA CYS A 236 16.68 3.19 -4.24
C CYS A 236 15.22 3.07 -4.68
N ARG A 237 15.04 2.61 -5.91
CA ARG A 237 13.75 2.49 -6.58
C ARG A 237 13.44 1.05 -6.88
N VAL A 238 12.21 0.64 -6.60
CA VAL A 238 11.66 -0.65 -7.02
C VAL A 238 10.34 -0.39 -7.75
N GLU A 239 10.20 -0.95 -8.94
CA GLU A 239 8.92 -0.98 -9.63
C GLU A 239 8.48 -2.40 -9.88
N VAL A 240 7.20 -2.68 -9.65
CA VAL A 240 6.61 -3.99 -9.90
C VAL A 240 5.45 -3.83 -10.86
N TYR A 241 5.46 -4.63 -11.93
CA TYR A 241 4.42 -4.69 -12.94
C TYR A 241 3.63 -5.99 -12.77
N ALA A 242 2.34 -5.88 -12.49
CA ALA A 242 1.49 -7.02 -12.13
C ALA A 242 0.12 -6.95 -12.79
N SER A 243 -0.61 -8.06 -12.76
CA SER A 243 -2.01 -8.14 -13.20
C SER A 243 -2.91 -8.86 -12.20
N PRO A 244 -3.14 -8.30 -10.99
CA PRO A 244 -4.15 -8.81 -10.08
C PRO A 244 -5.50 -8.97 -10.78
N ARG A 245 -6.09 -10.16 -10.71
CA ARG A 245 -7.28 -10.51 -11.49
C ARG A 245 -8.27 -11.43 -10.79
N ASP A 246 -7.85 -11.93 -9.63
CA ASP A 246 -8.54 -12.97 -8.91
C ASP A 246 -9.40 -12.32 -7.82
N GLN A 247 -10.67 -12.70 -7.72
CA GLN A 247 -11.53 -12.31 -6.62
C GLN A 247 -10.95 -12.78 -5.29
N TRP A 248 -11.05 -11.96 -4.26
CA TRP A 248 -10.46 -12.28 -2.95
C TRP A 248 -10.97 -13.60 -2.37
N LYS A 249 -12.24 -13.95 -2.61
CA LYS A 249 -12.81 -15.27 -2.34
C LYS A 249 -12.92 -16.05 -3.65
N THR A 250 -12.33 -17.23 -3.71
CA THR A 250 -12.29 -18.01 -4.96
C THR A 250 -13.67 -18.47 -5.43
N GLU A 251 -14.66 -18.57 -4.52
CA GLU A 251 -16.05 -18.91 -4.86
C GLU A 251 -16.73 -17.85 -5.74
N GLN A 252 -16.24 -16.60 -5.74
CA GLN A 252 -16.77 -15.52 -6.59
C GLN A 252 -16.26 -15.56 -8.03
N GLN A 253 -15.16 -16.24 -8.28
CA GLN A 253 -14.43 -16.22 -9.54
C GLN A 253 -15.24 -16.68 -10.77
N PRO A 254 -16.14 -17.68 -10.66
CA PRO A 254 -16.98 -18.07 -11.80
C PRO A 254 -17.99 -16.97 -12.20
N HIS A 255 -18.36 -16.12 -11.25
CA HIS A 255 -19.44 -15.14 -11.40
C HIS A 255 -18.92 -13.76 -11.80
N MET A 256 -17.75 -13.38 -11.31
CA MET A 256 -17.20 -12.03 -11.48
C MET A 256 -15.73 -12.05 -11.87
N GLN A 257 -15.37 -11.24 -12.87
CA GLN A 257 -14.01 -11.20 -13.42
C GLN A 257 -13.60 -9.76 -13.76
N GLY A 258 -12.31 -9.45 -13.60
CA GLY A 258 -11.69 -8.19 -13.99
C GLY A 258 -10.19 -8.23 -13.71
N THR A 259 -9.34 -7.86 -14.67
CA THR A 259 -7.87 -7.93 -14.56
C THR A 259 -7.25 -6.53 -14.49
N PHE A 260 -6.81 -6.12 -13.31
CA PHE A 260 -6.17 -4.82 -13.11
C PHE A 260 -4.70 -4.91 -13.50
N ALA A 261 -4.32 -4.31 -14.63
CA ALA A 261 -2.90 -4.09 -14.90
C ALA A 261 -2.39 -2.95 -14.02
N ALA A 262 -1.32 -3.18 -13.28
CA ALA A 262 -0.83 -2.22 -12.30
C ALA A 262 0.70 -2.10 -12.31
N ARG A 263 1.17 -0.88 -12.10
CA ARG A 263 2.54 -0.56 -11.68
C ARG A 263 2.50 -0.05 -10.24
N THR A 264 3.31 -0.66 -9.37
CA THR A 264 3.60 -0.10 -8.04
C THR A 264 5.06 0.32 -7.99
N LEU A 265 5.30 1.62 -7.78
CA LEU A 265 6.61 2.21 -7.62
C LEU A 265 6.86 2.51 -6.14
N TYR A 266 8.02 2.11 -5.67
CA TYR A 266 8.57 2.40 -4.36
C TYR A 266 9.84 3.22 -4.51
N GLN A 267 9.95 4.30 -3.75
CA GLN A 267 11.10 5.18 -3.78
C GLN A 267 11.40 5.70 -2.38
N VAL A 268 12.66 5.61 -1.96
CA VAL A 268 13.09 6.22 -0.69
C VAL A 268 13.36 7.70 -0.90
N ILE A 269 12.76 8.57 -0.08
CA ILE A 269 12.86 10.02 -0.19
C ILE A 269 13.13 10.69 1.16
N GLY A 270 13.63 11.92 1.13
CA GLY A 270 13.80 12.78 2.32
C GLY A 270 14.53 12.04 3.44
N PRO A 271 14.01 12.04 4.67
CA PRO A 271 14.64 11.38 5.81
C PRO A 271 14.27 9.88 5.88
N GLY A 272 14.48 9.16 4.77
CA GLY A 272 14.25 7.71 4.71
C GLY A 272 12.77 7.29 4.67
N LEU A 273 11.89 8.16 4.18
CA LEU A 273 10.49 7.84 3.92
C LEU A 273 10.36 6.94 2.68
N ILE A 274 9.31 6.12 2.61
CA ILE A 274 9.03 5.31 1.42
C ILE A 274 7.80 5.89 0.72
N ALA A 275 8.03 6.59 -0.39
CA ALA A 275 6.96 7.02 -1.29
C ALA A 275 6.48 5.84 -2.13
N ILE A 276 5.16 5.70 -2.24
CA ILE A 276 4.47 4.63 -2.95
C ILE A 276 3.55 5.27 -3.98
N ARG A 277 3.83 5.08 -5.27
CA ARG A 277 2.97 5.51 -6.37
C ARG A 277 2.40 4.29 -7.08
N ARG A 278 1.08 4.18 -7.10
CA ARG A 278 0.36 3.10 -7.76
C ARG A 278 -0.37 3.66 -8.97
N THR A 279 -0.16 3.04 -10.13
CA THR A 279 -0.85 3.36 -11.38
C THR A 279 -1.60 2.11 -11.82
N LEU A 280 -2.93 2.19 -11.85
CA LEU A 280 -3.82 1.08 -12.19
C LEU A 280 -4.56 1.41 -13.48
N LEU A 281 -4.57 0.47 -14.44
CA LEU A 281 -5.45 0.53 -15.60
C LEU A 281 -6.73 -0.26 -15.30
N VAL A 282 -7.87 0.43 -15.31
CA VAL A 282 -9.16 -0.15 -14.93
C VAL A 282 -9.67 -1.09 -16.02
N PRO A 283 -9.97 -2.36 -15.70
CA PRO A 283 -10.40 -3.33 -16.70
C PRO A 283 -11.88 -3.19 -17.08
N PRO A 284 -12.32 -3.91 -18.12
CA PRO A 284 -13.71 -4.35 -18.18
C PRO A 284 -13.97 -5.33 -17.03
N ALA A 285 -15.03 -5.08 -16.26
CA ALA A 285 -15.59 -6.09 -15.38
C ALA A 285 -16.69 -6.88 -16.09
N THR A 286 -16.83 -8.14 -15.71
CA THR A 286 -17.98 -8.95 -16.09
C THR A 286 -18.67 -9.53 -14.87
N LEU A 287 -20.00 -9.61 -14.93
CA LEU A 287 -20.86 -10.34 -14.02
C LEU A 287 -21.66 -11.37 -14.83
N GLU A 288 -21.54 -12.65 -14.50
CA GLU A 288 -22.13 -13.76 -15.26
C GLU A 288 -21.75 -13.74 -16.76
N GLY A 289 -20.51 -13.34 -17.04
CA GLY A 289 -19.99 -13.18 -18.40
C GLY A 289 -20.52 -11.98 -19.18
N ALA A 290 -21.44 -11.19 -18.61
CA ALA A 290 -21.91 -9.93 -19.20
C ALA A 290 -21.10 -8.74 -18.69
N PRO A 291 -20.83 -7.71 -19.51
CA PRO A 291 -20.17 -6.49 -19.04
C PRO A 291 -20.91 -5.85 -17.86
N ALA A 292 -20.17 -5.46 -16.83
CA ALA A 292 -20.70 -4.82 -15.63
C ALA A 292 -19.93 -3.52 -15.35
N PRO A 293 -20.62 -2.39 -15.17
CA PRO A 293 -19.96 -1.11 -14.91
C PRO A 293 -19.52 -0.98 -13.44
N PHE A 294 -18.39 -0.30 -13.22
CA PHE A 294 -17.96 0.13 -11.90
C PHE A 294 -18.60 1.48 -11.52
N ALA A 295 -19.92 1.48 -11.31
CA ALA A 295 -20.68 2.68 -10.95
C ALA A 295 -20.26 3.28 -9.59
N ALA A 296 -19.84 2.41 -8.66
CA ALA A 296 -19.28 2.82 -7.37
C ALA A 296 -18.07 1.95 -7.04
N VAL A 297 -16.97 2.60 -6.68
CA VAL A 297 -15.70 1.97 -6.33
C VAL A 297 -15.25 2.48 -4.98
N TYR A 298 -14.71 1.58 -4.17
CA TYR A 298 -13.97 1.89 -2.96
C TYR A 298 -12.59 1.26 -3.08
N LEU A 299 -11.56 2.08 -3.32
CA LEU A 299 -10.17 1.64 -3.38
C LEU A 299 -9.53 1.83 -2.01
N GLU A 300 -9.22 0.74 -1.33
CA GLU A 300 -8.78 0.73 0.06
C GLU A 300 -7.31 0.36 0.18
N GLY A 301 -6.53 1.13 0.92
CA GLY A 301 -5.15 0.81 1.28
C GLY A 301 -5.10 -0.02 2.56
N TRP A 302 -4.80 -1.31 2.46
CA TRP A 302 -4.60 -2.16 3.64
C TRP A 302 -3.21 -1.94 4.22
N THR A 303 -3.09 -1.39 5.45
CA THR A 303 -1.80 -1.25 6.14
C THR A 303 -1.84 -1.86 7.56
N PRO A 304 -1.50 -3.16 7.69
CA PRO A 304 -1.63 -3.90 8.93
C PRO A 304 -0.43 -3.72 9.87
N MET A 305 -0.61 -3.09 11.04
CA MET A 305 0.47 -2.80 11.99
C MET A 305 0.45 -3.73 13.21
N ARG A 306 1.62 -4.18 13.66
CA ARG A 306 1.78 -5.25 14.67
C ARG A 306 1.45 -4.79 16.10
N ARG A 307 0.45 -5.43 16.73
CA ARG A 307 -0.01 -5.07 18.08
C ARG A 307 1.02 -5.20 19.20
N PRO A 308 1.89 -6.23 19.23
CA PRO A 308 3.01 -6.26 20.19
C PRO A 308 3.95 -5.05 20.13
N THR A 309 4.01 -4.36 18.99
CA THR A 309 4.84 -3.17 18.79
C THR A 309 4.04 -1.87 18.98
N PHE A 310 2.75 -1.88 18.63
CA PHE A 310 1.89 -0.71 18.65
C PHE A 310 0.58 -0.98 19.38
N ASP A 311 0.20 -0.10 20.32
CA ASP A 311 -1.07 -0.20 21.05
C ASP A 311 -1.99 1.01 20.84
N ALA A 312 -1.59 1.97 19.99
CA ALA A 312 -2.32 3.20 19.75
C ALA A 312 -2.17 3.70 18.31
N LEU A 313 -3.15 4.52 17.89
CA LEU A 313 -3.23 5.20 16.60
C LEU A 313 -3.48 6.70 16.83
N ALA A 314 -2.62 7.57 16.32
CA ALA A 314 -2.79 9.02 16.34
C ALA A 314 -3.13 9.57 14.95
N LEU A 315 -4.04 10.54 14.91
CA LEU A 315 -4.44 11.30 13.72
C LEU A 315 -4.00 12.78 13.80
N GLY A 316 -3.30 13.14 14.88
CA GLY A 316 -2.72 14.45 15.08
C GLY A 316 -1.65 14.44 16.18
N LEU A 317 -0.67 15.32 16.04
CA LEU A 317 0.46 15.47 16.97
C LEU A 317 0.60 16.94 17.38
N ALA A 318 1.00 17.18 18.62
CA ALA A 318 1.46 18.48 19.09
C ALA A 318 2.91 18.73 18.64
N PRO A 319 3.42 19.98 18.68
CA PRO A 319 4.79 20.30 18.28
C PRO A 319 5.89 19.56 19.06
N ASP A 320 5.60 19.09 20.29
CA ASP A 320 6.52 18.28 21.09
C ASP A 320 6.49 16.79 20.73
N GLY A 321 5.64 16.38 19.78
CA GLY A 321 5.43 14.99 19.38
C GLY A 321 4.33 14.27 20.14
N ALA A 322 3.68 14.89 21.13
CA ALA A 322 2.62 14.26 21.89
C ALA A 322 1.34 14.08 21.03
N PRO A 323 0.66 12.92 21.09
CA PRO A 323 -0.56 12.71 20.32
C PRO A 323 -1.73 13.57 20.86
N THR A 324 -2.42 14.29 19.97
CA THR A 324 -3.52 15.21 20.32
C THR A 324 -4.89 14.64 19.98
N TRP A 325 -5.00 13.90 18.90
CA TRP A 325 -6.17 13.12 18.51
C TRP A 325 -5.73 11.67 18.31
N TRP A 326 -6.06 10.79 19.25
CA TRP A 326 -5.61 9.41 19.19
C TRP A 326 -6.57 8.42 19.84
N TYR A 327 -6.40 7.16 19.48
CA TYR A 327 -7.17 6.02 19.92
C TYR A 327 -6.23 4.94 20.47
N LYS A 328 -6.70 4.21 21.48
CA LYS A 328 -6.02 3.08 22.09
C LYS A 328 -6.69 1.78 21.64
N ALA A 329 -5.89 0.86 21.12
CA ALA A 329 -6.34 -0.49 20.79
C ALA A 329 -6.82 -1.22 22.06
N GLY A 330 -7.92 -1.95 21.93
CA GLY A 330 -8.64 -2.63 23.00
C GLY A 330 -9.51 -1.70 23.86
N GLN A 331 -9.60 -0.41 23.51
CA GLN A 331 -10.38 0.56 24.28
C GLN A 331 -11.35 1.36 23.42
N ASN A 332 -10.84 2.12 22.45
CA ASN A 332 -11.65 3.08 21.70
C ASN A 332 -11.22 3.26 20.23
N LEU A 333 -10.41 2.35 19.68
CA LEU A 333 -10.10 2.35 18.25
C LEU A 333 -11.38 2.04 17.45
N PRO A 334 -11.85 2.95 16.58
CA PRO A 334 -13.06 2.70 15.81
C PRO A 334 -12.80 1.69 14.69
N THR A 335 -13.84 0.93 14.35
CA THR A 335 -13.83 -0.07 13.27
C THR A 335 -14.60 0.47 12.07
N TYR A 336 -13.91 0.67 10.95
CA TYR A 336 -14.42 1.27 9.71
C TYR A 336 -15.23 2.57 9.90
N PRO A 337 -14.66 3.60 10.55
CA PRO A 337 -15.36 4.85 10.84
C PRO A 337 -15.69 5.72 9.61
N GLN A 338 -15.04 5.49 8.46
CA GLN A 338 -15.11 6.33 7.26
C GLN A 338 -14.88 7.83 7.55
N ILE A 339 -13.81 8.15 8.28
CA ILE A 339 -13.47 9.53 8.64
C ILE A 339 -13.12 10.28 7.36
N ASP A 340 -13.81 11.39 7.08
CA ASP A 340 -13.45 12.27 5.96
C ASP A 340 -12.03 12.83 6.17
N VAL A 341 -11.13 12.49 5.24
CA VAL A 341 -9.72 12.86 5.34
C VAL A 341 -9.51 14.38 5.31
N SER A 342 -10.41 15.15 4.70
CA SER A 342 -10.33 16.62 4.70
C SER A 342 -10.40 17.22 6.12
N THR A 343 -10.90 16.44 7.09
CA THR A 343 -10.97 16.81 8.51
C THR A 343 -9.78 16.31 9.33
N THR A 344 -8.82 15.63 8.71
CA THR A 344 -7.65 15.02 9.36
C THR A 344 -6.36 15.79 9.05
N SER A 345 -5.26 15.37 9.69
CA SER A 345 -3.92 15.90 9.40
C SER A 345 -3.32 15.36 8.08
N GLY A 346 -4.02 14.49 7.33
CA GLY A 346 -3.49 13.84 6.12
C GLY A 346 -2.55 12.66 6.38
N PHE A 347 -2.45 12.23 7.65
CA PHE A 347 -1.68 11.08 8.08
C PHE A 347 -2.34 10.39 9.26
N ALA A 348 -1.95 9.13 9.47
CA ALA A 348 -2.23 8.37 10.68
C ALA A 348 -0.95 7.68 11.16
N LEU A 349 -0.71 7.65 12.46
CA LEU A 349 0.54 7.18 13.05
C LEU A 349 0.26 6.12 14.12
N VAL A 350 0.80 4.91 13.92
CA VAL A 350 0.78 3.87 14.95
C VAL A 350 1.99 3.99 15.87
N PHE A 351 1.76 3.83 17.17
CA PHE A 351 2.79 3.99 18.21
C PHE A 351 2.49 3.14 19.45
N ASN A 352 3.48 3.05 20.34
CA ASN A 352 3.33 2.49 21.68
C ASN A 352 3.07 3.61 22.69
N SER A 353 1.86 3.66 23.24
CA SER A 353 1.41 4.71 24.16
C SER A 353 2.09 4.70 25.53
N VAL A 354 2.77 3.60 25.90
CA VAL A 354 3.52 3.49 27.16
C VAL A 354 5.04 3.50 26.97
N ALA A 355 5.52 3.40 25.73
CA ALA A 355 6.93 3.45 25.38
C ALA A 355 7.14 4.37 24.16
N PRO A 356 7.12 5.71 24.34
CA PRO A 356 7.24 6.67 23.24
C PRO A 356 8.61 6.63 22.52
N SER A 357 9.59 5.95 23.12
CA SER A 357 10.91 5.66 22.53
C SER A 357 10.94 4.44 21.61
N ASP A 358 9.84 3.68 21.54
CA ASP A 358 9.70 2.56 20.61
C ASP A 358 9.45 3.07 19.18
N PRO A 359 9.68 2.23 18.16
CA PRO A 359 9.37 2.57 16.78
C PRO A 359 7.93 3.06 16.61
N VAL A 360 7.74 3.92 15.62
CA VAL A 360 6.44 4.41 15.15
C VAL A 360 6.39 4.27 13.64
N VAL A 361 5.19 4.13 13.09
CA VAL A 361 4.99 4.12 11.64
C VAL A 361 3.87 5.08 11.27
N GLY A 362 4.21 6.12 10.52
CA GLY A 362 3.25 6.99 9.87
C GLY A 362 2.79 6.42 8.53
N VAL A 363 1.52 6.55 8.23
CA VAL A 363 0.90 6.31 6.92
C VAL A 363 0.30 7.63 6.48
N LEU A 364 0.92 8.26 5.50
CA LEU A 364 0.47 9.53 4.93
C LEU A 364 -0.25 9.26 3.63
N PHE A 365 -1.42 9.87 3.47
CA PHE A 365 -2.34 9.60 2.38
C PHE A 365 -2.81 10.90 1.68
N GLY A 366 -2.39 12.07 2.19
CA GLY A 366 -2.70 13.37 1.62
C GLY A 366 -4.11 13.86 1.94
N THR A 367 -4.37 15.15 1.73
CA THR A 367 -5.65 15.80 2.10
C THR A 367 -6.49 16.28 0.93
N ARG A 368 -5.97 16.16 -0.30
CA ARG A 368 -6.64 16.65 -1.51
C ARG A 368 -7.66 15.64 -2.03
N ALA A 369 -8.82 16.14 -2.46
CA ALA A 369 -9.86 15.33 -3.07
C ALA A 369 -9.37 14.67 -4.38
N PRO A 370 -9.90 13.49 -4.77
CA PRO A 370 -9.57 12.88 -6.04
C PRO A 370 -10.00 13.76 -7.22
N CYS A 371 -9.16 13.83 -8.25
CA CYS A 371 -9.39 14.61 -9.46
C CYS A 371 -9.67 13.68 -10.64
N ARG A 372 -10.81 13.85 -11.31
CA ARG A 372 -11.05 13.30 -12.65
C ARG A 372 -10.58 14.30 -13.70
N TYR A 373 -9.67 13.89 -14.57
CA TYR A 373 -9.14 14.74 -15.63
C TYR A 373 -9.92 14.51 -16.93
N VAL A 374 -10.71 15.51 -17.32
CA VAL A 374 -11.49 15.52 -18.55
C VAL A 374 -11.05 16.72 -19.40
N ALA A 375 -10.58 16.46 -20.62
CA ALA A 375 -10.17 17.51 -21.55
C ALA A 375 -9.15 18.53 -21.00
N GLY A 376 -8.31 18.13 -20.05
CA GLY A 376 -7.33 19.04 -19.43
C GLY A 376 -7.72 19.57 -18.05
N GLU A 377 -8.98 19.41 -17.65
CA GLU A 377 -9.51 20.01 -16.42
C GLU A 377 -9.65 18.95 -15.32
N CYS A 378 -9.17 19.25 -14.10
CA CYS A 378 -9.54 18.47 -12.92
C CYS A 378 -10.97 18.83 -12.52
N VAL A 379 -11.83 17.82 -12.51
CA VAL A 379 -13.14 17.84 -11.87
C VAL A 379 -13.04 16.97 -10.62
N GLU A 380 -13.19 17.57 -9.44
CA GLU A 380 -13.20 16.81 -8.19
C GLU A 380 -14.28 15.73 -8.23
N THR A 381 -13.93 14.51 -7.85
CA THR A 381 -14.83 13.36 -7.89
C THR A 381 -14.63 12.50 -6.65
N GLY A 382 -15.74 11.95 -6.13
CA GLY A 382 -15.67 11.02 -5.01
C GLY A 382 -15.17 11.67 -3.71
N GLY A 383 -14.41 10.93 -2.91
CA GLY A 383 -13.91 11.41 -1.62
C GLY A 383 -12.85 10.50 -1.01
N HIS A 384 -11.99 11.09 -0.18
CA HIS A 384 -10.96 10.37 0.55
C HIS A 384 -11.43 10.14 1.99
N VAL A 385 -11.36 8.89 2.43
CA VAL A 385 -11.78 8.47 3.76
C VAL A 385 -10.64 7.74 4.46
N LEU A 386 -10.61 7.82 5.77
CA LEU A 386 -9.73 7.02 6.61
C LEU A 386 -10.59 6.04 7.39
N ASN A 387 -10.36 4.77 7.12
CA ASN A 387 -10.81 3.69 7.97
C ASN A 387 -9.68 3.28 8.92
N SER A 388 -10.09 2.69 10.03
CA SER A 388 -9.22 2.01 10.97
C SER A 388 -9.96 0.79 11.48
N MET A 389 -9.23 -0.18 12.02
CA MET A 389 -9.86 -1.26 12.77
C MET A 389 -8.84 -1.92 13.69
N GLU A 390 -9.36 -2.53 14.74
CA GLU A 390 -8.60 -3.51 15.50
C GLU A 390 -8.90 -4.92 14.97
N TRP A 391 -7.88 -5.78 14.95
CA TRP A 391 -8.10 -7.23 14.88
C TRP A 391 -7.16 -7.95 15.84
N ASN A 392 -7.24 -9.28 15.84
CA ASN A 392 -6.61 -10.15 16.83
C ASN A 392 -5.14 -9.82 17.12
N ASN A 393 -4.36 -9.45 16.09
CA ASN A 393 -2.91 -9.28 16.16
C ASN A 393 -2.40 -7.90 15.74
N GLY A 394 -3.28 -6.95 15.40
CA GLY A 394 -2.85 -5.69 14.79
C GLY A 394 -3.85 -4.54 14.83
N ILE A 395 -3.34 -3.39 14.39
CA ILE A 395 -4.07 -2.16 14.12
C ILE A 395 -4.06 -1.96 12.60
N GLY A 396 -5.23 -1.92 11.98
CA GLY A 396 -5.37 -1.56 10.58
C GLY A 396 -5.47 -0.06 10.43
N VAL A 397 -4.60 0.53 9.61
CA VAL A 397 -4.76 1.89 9.10
C VAL A 397 -5.15 1.78 7.63
N LEU A 398 -6.35 2.24 7.28
CA LEU A 398 -7.01 1.89 6.04
C LEU A 398 -7.42 3.16 5.27
N PRO A 399 -6.47 3.95 4.72
CA PRO A 399 -6.83 5.07 3.85
C PRO A 399 -7.56 4.52 2.62
N GLY A 400 -8.66 5.16 2.22
CA GLY A 400 -9.53 4.65 1.17
C GLY A 400 -10.13 5.76 0.32
N LEU A 401 -10.44 5.44 -0.93
CA LEU A 401 -10.95 6.35 -1.93
C LEU A 401 -12.30 5.87 -2.41
N HIS A 402 -13.34 6.67 -2.19
CA HIS A 402 -14.60 6.49 -2.89
C HIS A 402 -14.50 7.16 -4.25
N LEU A 403 -14.72 6.39 -5.30
CA LEU A 403 -14.77 6.86 -6.68
C LEU A 403 -16.13 6.48 -7.28
N THR A 404 -16.68 7.36 -8.11
CA THR A 404 -17.96 7.15 -8.79
C THR A 404 -17.72 7.02 -10.28
N ASP A 405 -18.58 6.27 -10.98
CA ASP A 405 -18.63 6.19 -12.45
C ASP A 405 -17.26 5.95 -13.09
N VAL A 406 -16.52 4.93 -12.61
CA VAL A 406 -15.19 4.63 -13.14
C VAL A 406 -15.34 3.73 -14.36
N GLU A 407 -14.96 4.25 -15.52
CA GLU A 407 -15.08 3.53 -16.79
C GLU A 407 -13.89 2.59 -17.04
N THR A 408 -14.10 1.60 -17.90
CA THR A 408 -13.01 0.77 -18.41
C THR A 408 -12.00 1.62 -19.19
N GLY A 409 -10.71 1.36 -18.98
CA GLY A 409 -9.62 2.11 -19.61
C GLY A 409 -9.23 3.38 -18.88
N VAL A 410 -9.97 3.78 -17.83
CA VAL A 410 -9.52 4.84 -16.91
C VAL A 410 -8.21 4.41 -16.25
N VAL A 411 -7.28 5.36 -16.14
CA VAL A 411 -6.05 5.18 -15.36
C VAL A 411 -6.25 5.83 -14.00
N VAL A 412 -6.10 5.05 -12.94
CA VAL A 412 -6.17 5.52 -11.55
C VAL A 412 -4.76 5.61 -10.98
N GLU A 413 -4.34 6.82 -10.60
CA GLU A 413 -3.08 7.04 -9.91
C GLU A 413 -3.31 7.44 -8.46
N THR A 414 -2.63 6.74 -7.55
CA THR A 414 -2.70 7.00 -6.11
C THR A 414 -1.32 7.06 -5.49
N TYR A 415 -1.22 7.83 -4.41
CA TYR A 415 0.02 8.09 -3.69
C TYR A 415 -0.17 7.79 -2.21
N MET A 416 0.83 7.21 -1.60
CA MET A 416 0.91 6.99 -0.15
C MET A 416 2.37 7.10 0.27
N VAL A 417 2.63 7.55 1.49
CA VAL A 417 3.99 7.56 2.05
C VAL A 417 3.98 6.78 3.35
N LEU A 418 4.96 5.90 3.50
CA LEU A 418 5.28 5.27 4.78
C LEU A 418 6.41 6.03 5.46
N ALA A 419 6.20 6.36 6.73
CA ALA A 419 7.14 7.10 7.56
C ALA A 419 7.52 6.29 8.80
N PRO A 420 8.33 5.23 8.65
CA PRO A 420 8.89 4.54 9.81
C PRO A 420 9.87 5.47 10.53
N SER A 421 9.76 5.56 11.85
CA SER A 421 10.65 6.32 12.73
C SER A 421 10.93 5.53 13.99
N ARG A 422 12.05 5.82 14.66
CA ARG A 422 12.48 5.09 15.86
C ARG A 422 11.76 5.52 17.13
N ALA A 423 11.09 6.67 17.12
CA ALA A 423 10.42 7.22 18.29
C ALA A 423 9.43 8.33 17.89
N LEU A 424 8.50 8.63 18.80
CA LEU A 424 7.84 9.93 18.83
C LEU A 424 8.87 10.98 19.25
N MET A 425 9.28 11.82 18.30
CA MET A 425 10.28 12.88 18.54
C MET A 425 9.77 14.24 18.05
N SER A 426 10.30 15.31 18.61
CA SER A 426 9.82 16.69 18.36
C SER A 426 9.94 17.15 16.90
N GLY A 427 10.80 16.52 16.08
CA GLY A 427 10.91 16.85 14.65
C GLY A 427 9.94 16.10 13.74
N LEU A 428 9.35 15.00 14.22
CA LEU A 428 8.44 14.17 13.43
C LEU A 428 7.13 14.91 13.07
N PRO A 429 6.47 15.67 13.98
CA PRO A 429 5.29 16.44 13.63
C PRO A 429 5.52 17.40 12.46
N ASP A 430 6.57 18.23 12.52
CA ASP A 430 6.87 19.22 11.48
C ASP A 430 7.06 18.56 10.12
N GLN A 431 7.74 17.41 10.10
CA GLN A 431 7.93 16.63 8.90
C GLN A 431 6.61 16.09 8.33
N LEU A 432 5.77 15.47 9.15
CA LEU A 432 4.51 14.88 8.72
C LEU A 432 3.52 15.95 8.24
N TYR A 433 3.39 17.06 8.97
CA TYR A 433 2.53 18.18 8.61
C TYR A 433 3.01 18.92 7.37
N ALA A 434 4.32 19.01 7.14
CA ALA A 434 4.87 19.59 5.91
C ALA A 434 4.65 18.68 4.69
N LEU A 435 4.77 17.35 4.85
CA LEU A 435 4.66 16.41 3.74
C LEU A 435 3.23 16.09 3.33
N ALA A 436 2.30 15.96 4.28
CA ALA A 436 0.91 15.62 4.00
C ALA A 436 0.27 16.47 2.87
N PRO A 437 0.40 17.81 2.83
CA PRO A 437 -0.18 18.62 1.75
C PRO A 437 0.56 18.50 0.41
N THR A 438 1.81 18.01 0.38
CA THR A 438 2.56 17.85 -0.87
C THR A 438 2.20 16.56 -1.61
N ILE A 439 1.61 15.57 -0.92
CA ILE A 439 1.14 14.33 -1.54
C ILE A 439 0.15 14.67 -2.67
N PRO A 440 0.41 14.24 -3.92
CA PRO A 440 -0.48 14.46 -5.05
C PRO A 440 -1.91 13.98 -4.78
N ALA A 441 -2.88 14.75 -5.26
CA ALA A 441 -4.26 14.29 -5.29
C ALA A 441 -4.34 13.01 -6.14
N PRO A 442 -5.13 12.01 -5.74
CA PRO A 442 -5.43 10.86 -6.59
C PRO A 442 -5.99 11.32 -7.93
N ARG A 443 -5.56 10.70 -9.02
CA ARG A 443 -5.95 11.10 -10.39
C ARG A 443 -6.72 9.98 -11.08
N LEU A 444 -7.81 10.34 -11.74
CA LEU A 444 -8.55 9.50 -12.67
C LEU A 444 -8.39 10.11 -14.06
N LEU A 445 -7.64 9.45 -14.92
CA LEU A 445 -7.34 9.93 -16.27
C LEU A 445 -8.22 9.14 -17.24
N GLU A 446 -9.17 9.84 -17.86
CA GLU A 446 -10.12 9.22 -18.79
C GLU A 446 -9.43 8.71 -20.07
N PRO A 447 -10.01 7.71 -20.76
CA PRO A 447 -9.58 7.34 -22.10
C PRO A 447 -9.50 8.55 -23.03
N GLY A 448 -8.31 8.80 -23.61
CA GLY A 448 -8.07 9.94 -24.49
C GLY A 448 -7.70 11.24 -23.78
N ALA A 449 -7.53 11.25 -22.46
CA ALA A 449 -6.90 12.36 -21.75
C ALA A 449 -5.49 12.64 -22.31
N ALA A 450 -5.06 13.90 -22.25
CA ALA A 450 -3.69 14.27 -22.60
C ALA A 450 -2.75 13.71 -21.52
N LEU A 451 -1.87 12.79 -21.89
CA LEU A 451 -0.89 12.18 -21.00
C LEU A 451 0.50 12.74 -21.30
N SER A 452 1.35 12.84 -20.27
CA SER A 452 2.78 13.03 -20.49
C SER A 452 3.35 11.84 -21.26
N PRO A 453 4.43 12.01 -22.05
CA PRO A 453 4.99 10.90 -22.83
C PRO A 453 5.34 9.67 -21.98
N ALA A 454 5.92 9.87 -20.79
CA ALA A 454 6.28 8.79 -19.88
C ALA A 454 5.05 8.05 -19.34
N LEU A 455 3.97 8.78 -19.02
CA LEU A 455 2.73 8.16 -18.57
C LEU A 455 2.00 7.45 -19.71
N ALA A 456 2.02 7.99 -20.94
CA ALA A 456 1.48 7.32 -22.11
C ALA A 456 2.17 5.98 -22.38
N GLU A 457 3.51 5.95 -22.37
CA GLU A 457 4.30 4.72 -22.54
C GLU A 457 4.00 3.69 -21.44
N LEU A 458 3.84 4.14 -20.20
CA LEU A 458 3.42 3.28 -19.10
C LEU A 458 2.03 2.69 -19.34
N VAL A 459 1.05 3.51 -19.75
CA VAL A 459 -0.32 3.04 -19.98
C VAL A 459 -0.38 2.03 -21.13
N GLU A 460 0.38 2.26 -22.20
CA GLU A 460 0.57 1.29 -23.28
C GLU A 460 1.15 -0.02 -22.74
N THR A 461 2.22 0.06 -21.94
CA THR A 461 2.82 -1.11 -21.28
C THR A 461 1.82 -1.87 -20.42
N LEU A 462 1.04 -1.17 -19.59
CA LEU A 462 0.01 -1.77 -18.73
C LEU A 462 -1.09 -2.45 -19.55
N ALA A 463 -1.49 -1.89 -20.69
CA ALA A 463 -2.53 -2.46 -21.55
C ALA A 463 -2.13 -3.81 -22.15
N GLU A 464 -0.83 -4.08 -22.30
CA GLU A 464 -0.32 -5.35 -22.83
C GLU A 464 -0.22 -6.46 -21.78
N LEU A 465 -0.09 -6.10 -20.49
CA LEU A 465 0.14 -7.06 -19.41
C LEU A 465 -0.90 -8.19 -19.31
N PRO A 466 -2.23 -7.94 -19.43
CA PRO A 466 -3.23 -9.00 -19.25
C PRO A 466 -3.11 -10.15 -20.27
N ALA A 467 -2.50 -9.89 -21.44
CA ALA A 467 -2.26 -10.90 -22.46
C ALA A 467 -1.00 -11.75 -22.20
N GLN A 468 -0.12 -11.30 -21.31
CA GLN A 468 1.12 -11.98 -20.97
C GLN A 468 0.90 -13.00 -19.85
N GLN A 469 1.74 -14.03 -19.83
CA GLN A 469 1.77 -14.97 -18.71
C GLN A 469 2.63 -14.40 -17.58
N GLY A 470 1.99 -13.95 -16.51
CA GLY A 470 2.69 -13.56 -15.28
C GLY A 470 3.11 -14.76 -14.42
N THR A 471 4.12 -14.54 -13.57
CA THR A 471 4.58 -15.47 -12.53
C THR A 471 3.86 -15.18 -11.22
N ARG A 472 3.33 -16.21 -10.56
CA ARG A 472 2.72 -16.09 -9.23
C ARG A 472 3.76 -16.46 -8.17
N THR A 473 4.32 -15.47 -7.48
CA THR A 473 5.37 -15.65 -6.46
C THR A 473 5.37 -14.46 -5.50
N GLU A 474 5.79 -14.67 -4.25
CA GLU A 474 6.10 -13.58 -3.33
C GLU A 474 7.59 -13.22 -3.31
N HIS A 475 8.43 -14.04 -3.94
CA HIS A 475 9.87 -13.87 -4.05
C HIS A 475 10.22 -13.25 -5.39
N LEU A 476 10.50 -11.95 -5.38
CA LEU A 476 10.60 -11.11 -6.57
C LEU A 476 11.99 -11.07 -7.23
N GLY A 477 13.03 -11.53 -6.53
CA GLY A 477 14.43 -11.49 -7.00
C GLY A 477 14.63 -12.11 -8.39
N PRO A 478 14.08 -13.31 -8.66
CA PRO A 478 14.16 -13.93 -9.99
C PRO A 478 13.46 -13.17 -11.13
N LEU A 479 12.60 -12.20 -10.80
CA LEU A 479 11.84 -11.40 -11.78
C LEU A 479 12.45 -10.02 -12.05
N VAL A 480 13.57 -9.69 -11.40
CA VAL A 480 14.28 -8.43 -11.65
C VAL A 480 14.87 -8.47 -13.05
N SER A 481 14.43 -7.53 -13.90
CA SER A 481 14.96 -7.38 -15.25
C SER A 481 16.40 -6.90 -15.21
N PRO A 482 17.30 -7.46 -16.04
CA PRO A 482 18.72 -7.13 -16.05
C PRO A 482 19.03 -5.73 -16.58
#